data_AF-A0A656DCJ5-F1
#
_entry.id   AF-A0A656DCJ5-F1
#
_cell.length_a   1.000
_cell.length_b   1.000
_cell.length_c   1.000
_cell.angle_alpha   90.00
_cell.angle_beta   90.00
_cell.angle_gamma   90.00
#
_symmetry.space_group_name_H-M   'P 1'
#
loop_
_entity.id
_entity.type
_entity.pdbx_description
1 polymer ?
#
loop_
_entity_poly.entity_id
_entity_poly.type
_entity_poly.pdbx_seq_one_letter_code
_entity_poly.pdbx_strand_id
1 'polypeptide(L)'
;FADFKPVIPDEFKSSEYVCLGNIDPTLQMSVLDQVDNPKLVIADTMNFWIERKYDELLETLKRVNVLIVNDAEARQIAREPNLIKAGKKILKLGPDVVIIKKGEHGAVLMIDSVIFSAPAYPIESIQDPTGAGDTFAGGFAGWIAKNR
;
A
#
# COMPACT_ATOMS: atom_id res chain seq x y z
N PHE A 1 -20.14 -7.75 -2.52
CA PHE A 1 -19.19 -6.94 -3.31
C PHE A 1 -18.88 -7.52 -4.69
N ALA A 2 -19.16 -8.79 -5.01
CA ALA A 2 -18.78 -9.39 -6.30
C ALA A 2 -19.29 -8.64 -7.54
N ASP A 3 -20.46 -7.98 -7.45
CA ASP A 3 -21.05 -7.22 -8.57
C ASP A 3 -20.79 -5.70 -8.49
N PHE A 4 -19.97 -5.24 -7.53
CA PHE A 4 -19.69 -3.81 -7.38
C PHE A 4 -18.75 -3.33 -8.49
N LYS A 5 -19.27 -2.45 -9.36
CA LYS A 5 -18.54 -1.82 -10.46
C LYS A 5 -18.58 -0.30 -10.28
N PRO A 6 -17.58 0.30 -9.60
CA PRO A 6 -17.55 1.72 -9.34
C PRO A 6 -17.36 2.48 -10.65
N VAL A 7 -18.18 3.50 -10.85
CA VAL A 7 -17.98 4.51 -11.90
C VAL A 7 -17.51 5.77 -11.21
N ILE A 8 -16.27 6.19 -11.49
CA ILE A 8 -15.69 7.40 -10.92
C ILE A 8 -16.35 8.62 -11.59
N PRO A 9 -16.96 9.55 -10.83
CA PRO A 9 -17.49 10.80 -11.37
C PRO A 9 -16.43 11.58 -12.14
N ASP A 10 -16.82 12.29 -13.20
CA ASP A 10 -15.88 13.02 -14.06
C ASP A 10 -15.00 14.01 -13.28
N GLU A 11 -15.56 14.64 -12.23
CA GLU A 11 -14.86 15.56 -11.33
C GLU A 11 -13.69 14.93 -10.58
N PHE A 12 -13.67 13.60 -10.41
CA PHE A 12 -12.61 12.86 -9.72
C PHE A 12 -11.65 12.14 -10.67
N LYS A 13 -11.91 12.12 -11.98
CA LYS A 13 -11.00 11.48 -12.94
C LYS A 13 -9.66 12.20 -13.04
N SER A 14 -9.61 13.50 -12.80
CA SER A 14 -8.36 14.28 -12.76
C SER A 14 -7.65 14.24 -11.40
N SER A 15 -7.93 13.24 -10.55
CA SER A 15 -7.30 13.14 -9.22
C SER A 15 -5.80 12.90 -9.34
N GLU A 16 -5.00 13.81 -8.78
CA GLU A 16 -3.54 13.71 -8.84
C GLU A 16 -2.97 12.65 -7.88
N TYR A 17 -3.68 12.36 -6.79
CA TYR A 17 -3.28 11.40 -5.76
C TYR A 17 -4.38 10.35 -5.60
N VAL A 18 -4.02 9.07 -5.78
CA VAL A 18 -4.95 7.96 -5.68
C VAL A 18 -4.50 7.04 -4.55
N CYS A 19 -5.41 6.75 -3.62
CA CYS A 19 -5.19 5.75 -2.56
C CYS A 19 -6.08 4.54 -2.83
N LEU A 20 -5.49 3.49 -3.38
CA LEU A 20 -6.11 2.18 -3.61
C LEU A 20 -6.10 1.41 -2.28
N GLY A 21 -7.06 1.73 -1.41
CA GLY A 21 -7.24 1.03 -0.15
C GLY A 21 -7.58 -0.45 -0.33
N ASN A 22 -7.48 -1.20 0.76
CA ASN A 22 -7.62 -2.65 0.77
C ASN A 22 -9.00 -3.09 0.24
N ILE A 23 -8.99 -3.66 -0.96
CA ILE A 23 -10.13 -4.24 -1.64
C ILE A 23 -9.59 -5.21 -2.71
N ASP A 24 -10.48 -5.89 -3.43
CA ASP A 24 -10.10 -6.80 -4.50
C ASP A 24 -9.10 -6.14 -5.48
N PRO A 25 -7.95 -6.75 -5.80
CA PRO A 25 -6.94 -6.14 -6.68
C PRO A 25 -7.51 -5.83 -8.07
N THR A 26 -8.45 -6.65 -8.58
CA THR A 26 -9.10 -6.36 -9.87
C THR A 26 -9.97 -5.11 -9.82
N LEU A 27 -10.58 -4.84 -8.66
CA LEU A 27 -11.36 -3.64 -8.42
C LEU A 27 -10.45 -2.42 -8.23
N GLN A 28 -9.33 -2.55 -7.52
CA GLN A 28 -8.29 -1.52 -7.43
C GLN A 28 -7.84 -1.07 -8.83
N MET A 29 -7.58 -2.03 -9.72
CA MET A 29 -7.23 -1.75 -11.11
C MET A 29 -8.34 -1.06 -11.88
N SER A 30 -9.59 -1.52 -11.76
CA SER A 30 -10.72 -0.90 -12.44
C SER A 30 -10.98 0.55 -12.02
N VAL A 31 -10.63 0.92 -10.77
CA VAL A 31 -10.68 2.31 -10.30
C VAL A 31 -9.55 3.11 -10.91
N LEU A 32 -8.32 2.57 -10.86
CA LEU A 32 -7.14 3.26 -11.40
C LEU A 32 -7.25 3.50 -12.91
N ASP A 33 -7.87 2.59 -13.66
CA ASP A 33 -8.11 2.73 -15.11
C ASP A 33 -9.04 3.88 -15.48
N GLN A 34 -9.80 4.41 -14.52
CA GLN A 34 -10.69 5.55 -14.71
C GLN A 34 -10.06 6.89 -14.33
N VAL A 35 -8.86 6.90 -13.75
CA VAL A 35 -8.16 8.13 -13.32
C VAL A 35 -7.11 8.53 -14.35
N ASP A 36 -7.17 9.78 -14.79
CA ASP A 36 -6.31 10.36 -15.80
C ASP A 36 -4.97 10.79 -15.20
N ASN A 37 -3.89 10.08 -15.54
CA ASN A 37 -2.50 10.44 -15.23
C ASN A 37 -2.25 10.86 -13.76
N PRO A 38 -2.54 10.00 -12.77
CA PRO A 38 -2.24 10.31 -11.38
C PRO A 38 -0.73 10.52 -11.19
N LYS A 39 -0.37 11.54 -10.40
CA LYS A 39 1.03 11.82 -10.02
C LYS A 39 1.57 10.80 -9.03
N LEU A 40 0.69 10.23 -8.20
CA LEU A 40 1.06 9.24 -7.20
C LEU A 40 -0.09 8.26 -6.95
N VAL A 41 0.22 6.98 -7.04
CA VAL A 41 -0.68 5.88 -6.68
C VAL A 41 -0.12 5.17 -5.44
N ILE A 42 -0.88 5.21 -4.36
CA ILE A 42 -0.60 4.51 -3.10
C ILE A 42 -1.56 3.33 -3.02
N ALA A 43 -1.07 2.17 -2.59
CA ALA A 43 -1.93 1.01 -2.34
C ALA A 43 -1.57 0.32 -1.03
N ASP A 44 -2.58 -0.32 -0.44
CA ASP A 44 -2.41 -1.40 0.51
C ASP A 44 -3.25 -2.62 0.09
N THR A 45 -3.08 -3.72 0.83
CA THR A 45 -3.76 -4.99 0.58
C THR A 45 -3.92 -5.74 1.89
N MET A 46 -4.34 -7.00 1.84
CA MET A 46 -4.43 -7.88 3.01
C MET A 46 -4.08 -9.32 2.64
N ASN A 47 -3.78 -10.13 3.65
CA ASN A 47 -3.53 -11.58 3.52
C ASN A 47 -4.58 -12.30 2.64
N PHE A 48 -5.86 -11.95 2.76
CA PHE A 48 -6.93 -12.56 1.97
C PHE A 48 -6.70 -12.45 0.44
N TRP A 49 -6.26 -11.29 -0.05
CA TRP A 49 -5.97 -11.10 -1.47
C TRP A 49 -4.63 -11.70 -1.87
N ILE A 50 -3.63 -11.62 -0.99
CA ILE A 50 -2.33 -12.25 -1.22
C ILE A 50 -2.46 -13.77 -1.40
N GLU A 51 -3.38 -14.42 -0.65
CA GLU A 51 -3.61 -15.87 -0.73
C GLU A 51 -4.45 -16.29 -1.92
N ARG A 52 -5.47 -15.50 -2.27
CA ARG A 52 -6.52 -15.92 -3.20
C ARG A 52 -6.38 -15.34 -4.61
N LYS A 53 -5.72 -14.20 -4.74
CA LYS A 53 -5.58 -13.40 -5.97
C LYS A 53 -4.16 -12.88 -6.13
N TYR A 54 -3.19 -13.76 -5.92
CA TYR A 54 -1.77 -13.40 -5.92
C TYR A 54 -1.34 -12.81 -7.25
N ASP A 55 -1.74 -13.41 -8.37
CA ASP A 55 -1.34 -12.98 -9.70
C ASP A 55 -1.96 -11.61 -10.06
N GLU A 56 -3.23 -11.39 -9.72
CA GLU A 56 -3.89 -10.10 -9.90
C GLU A 56 -3.30 -9.00 -9.01
N LEU A 57 -2.89 -9.37 -7.78
CA LEU A 57 -2.12 -8.48 -6.92
C LEU A 57 -0.79 -8.10 -7.57
N LEU A 58 -0.05 -9.05 -8.14
CA LEU A 58 1.21 -8.75 -8.84
C LEU A 58 1.01 -7.80 -10.03
N GLU A 59 -0.06 -7.97 -10.81
CA GLU A 59 -0.41 -7.01 -11.87
C GLU A 59 -0.75 -5.62 -11.31
N THR A 60 -1.40 -5.56 -10.15
CA THR A 60 -1.70 -4.30 -9.46
C THR A 60 -0.42 -3.59 -9.00
N LEU A 61 0.52 -4.33 -8.42
CA LEU A 61 1.78 -3.79 -7.92
C LEU A 61 2.62 -3.11 -9.02
N LYS A 62 2.53 -3.56 -10.27
CA LYS A 62 3.22 -2.92 -11.42
C LYS A 62 2.75 -1.51 -11.72
N ARG A 63 1.59 -1.10 -11.21
CA ARG A 63 0.94 0.20 -11.50
C ARG A 63 0.80 1.09 -10.27
N VAL A 64 1.44 0.71 -9.16
CA VAL A 64 1.44 1.45 -7.90
C VAL A 64 2.82 2.05 -7.67
N ASN A 65 2.89 3.29 -7.18
CA ASN A 65 4.16 3.93 -6.80
C ASN A 65 4.57 3.58 -5.37
N VAL A 66 3.62 3.53 -4.45
CA VAL A 66 3.87 3.28 -3.02
C VAL A 66 3.02 2.11 -2.54
N LEU A 67 3.65 1.03 -2.09
CA LEU A 67 2.97 -0.06 -1.39
C LEU A 67 3.14 0.08 0.12
N ILE A 68 2.04 0.04 0.87
CA ILE A 68 2.03 0.07 2.33
C ILE A 68 1.46 -1.26 2.84
N VAL A 69 2.26 -2.02 3.58
CA VAL A 69 1.86 -3.34 4.13
C VAL A 69 2.40 -3.51 5.54
N ASN A 70 1.89 -4.50 6.28
CA ASN A 70 2.53 -4.95 7.51
C ASN A 70 3.67 -5.96 7.23
N ASP A 71 4.38 -6.36 8.27
CA ASP A 71 5.53 -7.25 8.18
C ASP A 71 5.14 -8.69 7.78
N ALA A 72 3.97 -9.18 8.17
CA ALA A 72 3.46 -10.49 7.76
C ALA A 72 3.12 -10.51 6.26
N GLU A 73 2.37 -9.52 5.78
CA GLU A 73 2.02 -9.33 4.37
C GLU A 73 3.26 -9.18 3.49
N ALA A 74 4.24 -8.38 3.92
CA ALA A 74 5.50 -8.21 3.18
C ALA A 74 6.23 -9.55 2.99
N ARG A 75 6.32 -10.37 4.06
CA ARG A 75 6.93 -11.70 3.98
C ARG A 75 6.14 -12.63 3.05
N GLN A 76 4.82 -12.55 3.08
CA GLN A 76 3.92 -13.38 2.28
C GLN A 76 4.03 -13.03 0.79
N ILE A 77 3.97 -11.75 0.44
CA ILE A 77 4.13 -11.26 -0.93
C ILE A 77 5.49 -11.67 -1.49
N ALA A 78 6.56 -11.41 -0.74
CA ALA A 78 7.92 -11.65 -1.20
C ALA A 78 8.37 -13.12 -1.10
N ARG A 79 7.58 -13.97 -0.43
CA ARG A 79 7.96 -15.33 -0.02
C ARG A 79 9.37 -15.34 0.61
N GLU A 80 9.58 -14.43 1.56
CA GLU A 80 10.89 -14.12 2.13
C GLU A 80 10.76 -13.70 3.61
N PRO A 81 11.37 -14.42 4.57
CA PRO A 81 11.22 -14.10 5.99
C PRO A 81 11.97 -12.84 6.43
N ASN A 82 13.10 -12.52 5.79
CA ASN A 82 13.89 -11.34 6.15
C ASN A 82 13.25 -10.08 5.56
N LEU A 83 12.81 -9.13 6.40
CA LEU A 83 12.06 -7.96 5.96
C LEU A 83 12.81 -7.05 4.98
N ILE A 84 14.13 -6.90 5.13
CA ILE A 84 14.93 -6.09 4.21
C ILE A 84 15.02 -6.77 2.85
N LYS A 85 15.22 -8.10 2.81
CA LYS A 85 15.18 -8.86 1.56
C LYS A 85 13.77 -8.87 0.95
N ALA A 86 12.73 -8.94 1.79
CA ALA A 86 11.34 -8.94 1.37
C ALA A 86 10.99 -7.61 0.68
N GLY A 87 11.26 -6.47 1.32
CA GLY A 87 11.03 -5.16 0.70
C GLY A 87 11.81 -4.97 -0.60
N LYS A 88 13.08 -5.39 -0.65
CA LYS A 88 13.87 -5.38 -1.90
C LYS A 88 13.30 -6.26 -3.00
N LYS A 89 12.67 -7.38 -2.67
CA LYS A 89 11.95 -8.22 -3.64
C LYS A 89 10.68 -7.52 -4.12
N ILE A 90 9.92 -6.92 -3.22
CA ILE A 90 8.68 -6.21 -3.53
C ILE A 90 8.93 -5.00 -4.45
N LEU A 91 9.98 -4.21 -4.21
CA LEU A 91 10.35 -3.10 -5.11
C LEU A 91 10.54 -3.57 -6.56
N LYS A 92 11.05 -4.80 -6.77
CA LYS A 92 11.22 -5.38 -8.11
C LYS A 92 9.91 -5.85 -8.76
N LEU A 93 8.81 -5.88 -8.02
CA LEU A 93 7.49 -6.25 -8.55
C LEU A 93 6.77 -5.06 -9.19
N GLY A 94 7.24 -3.83 -8.95
CA GLY A 94 6.61 -2.63 -9.50
C GLY A 94 6.77 -1.36 -8.66
N PRO A 95 6.46 -1.39 -7.34
CA PRO A 95 6.46 -0.18 -6.53
C PRO A 95 7.83 0.50 -6.44
N ASP A 96 7.85 1.82 -6.58
CA ASP A 96 9.04 2.66 -6.36
C ASP A 96 9.39 2.74 -4.87
N VAL A 97 8.37 2.68 -4.01
CA VAL A 97 8.49 2.77 -2.56
C VAL A 97 7.71 1.65 -1.89
N VAL A 98 8.32 1.03 -0.89
CA VAL A 98 7.66 0.05 -0.01
C VAL A 98 7.77 0.51 1.43
N ILE A 99 6.63 0.62 2.11
CA ILE A 99 6.54 0.90 3.54
C ILE A 99 6.04 -0.36 4.26
N ILE A 100 6.87 -0.88 5.16
CA ILE A 100 6.55 -2.04 6.01
C ILE A 100 6.30 -1.54 7.43
N LYS A 101 5.04 -1.60 7.86
CA LYS A 101 4.60 -1.33 9.24
C LYS A 101 4.89 -2.57 10.10
N LYS A 102 5.43 -2.36 11.30
CA LYS A 102 5.77 -3.44 12.25
C LYS A 102 4.98 -3.30 13.56
N GLY A 103 3.70 -2.94 13.48
CA GLY A 103 2.88 -2.65 14.66
C GLY A 103 3.54 -1.62 15.57
N GLU A 104 3.64 -1.96 16.86
CA GLU A 104 4.29 -1.17 17.92
C GLU A 104 5.83 -1.08 17.81
N HIS A 105 6.44 -1.66 16.77
CA HIS A 105 7.89 -1.59 16.51
C HIS A 105 8.27 -0.57 15.43
N GLY A 106 7.34 0.29 15.02
CA GLY A 106 7.56 1.37 14.06
C GLY A 106 7.40 0.91 12.62
N ALA A 107 8.04 1.62 11.69
CA ALA A 107 7.93 1.33 10.26
C ALA A 107 9.29 1.42 9.56
N VAL A 108 9.43 0.70 8.45
CA VAL A 108 10.59 0.79 7.55
C VAL A 108 10.10 1.22 6.18
N LEU A 109 10.68 2.28 5.63
CA LEU A 109 10.50 2.72 4.25
C LEU A 109 11.72 2.31 3.44
N MET A 110 11.49 1.78 2.25
CA MET A 110 12.51 1.43 1.27
C MET A 110 12.20 2.11 -0.06
N ILE A 111 13.21 2.77 -0.62
CA ILE A 111 13.20 3.42 -1.93
C ILE A 111 14.60 3.30 -2.52
N ASP A 112 14.73 2.79 -3.74
CA ASP A 112 16.01 2.50 -4.38
C ASP A 112 16.99 1.71 -3.47
N SER A 113 18.10 2.32 -3.09
CA SER A 113 19.12 1.79 -2.18
C SER A 113 18.98 2.32 -0.74
N VAL A 114 18.02 3.20 -0.50
CA VAL A 114 17.80 3.88 0.78
C VAL A 114 16.82 3.08 1.63
N ILE A 115 17.18 2.92 2.91
CA ILE A 115 16.33 2.34 3.94
C ILE A 115 16.18 3.39 5.03
N PHE A 116 14.95 3.78 5.31
CA PHE A 116 14.61 4.69 6.41
C PHE A 116 13.82 3.94 7.47
N SER A 117 14.24 4.05 8.73
CA SER A 117 13.54 3.45 9.86
C SER A 117 12.86 4.54 10.68
N ALA A 118 11.54 4.53 10.72
CA ALA A 118 10.74 5.34 11.63
C ALA A 118 10.59 4.59 12.96
N PRO A 119 11.09 5.14 14.09
CA PRO A 119 10.92 4.51 15.39
C PRO A 119 9.44 4.50 15.80
N ALA A 120 9.05 3.51 16.59
CA ALA A 120 7.74 3.52 17.21
C ALA A 120 7.69 4.54 18.35
N TYR A 121 6.51 5.13 18.54
CA TYR A 121 6.22 5.83 19.78
C TYR A 121 5.88 4.81 20.87
N PRO A 122 6.52 4.84 22.05
CA PRO A 122 6.19 3.91 23.12
C PRO A 122 4.77 4.15 23.63
N ILE A 123 3.93 3.11 23.64
CA ILE A 123 2.55 3.16 24.13
C ILE A 123 2.39 2.07 25.18
N GLU A 124 1.86 2.41 26.36
CA GLU A 124 1.73 1.47 27.49
C GLU A 124 0.72 0.36 27.25
N SER A 125 -0.37 0.65 26.53
CA SER A 125 -1.43 -0.32 26.26
C SER A 125 -2.11 -0.05 24.92
N ILE A 126 -2.01 -1.01 24.00
CA ILE A 126 -2.75 -1.01 22.74
C ILE A 126 -4.19 -1.44 23.06
N GLN A 127 -5.16 -0.55 22.84
CA GLN A 127 -6.58 -0.84 23.10
C GLN A 127 -7.22 -1.54 21.91
N ASP A 128 -7.17 -0.91 20.74
CA ASP A 128 -7.74 -1.43 19.49
C ASP A 128 -6.82 -1.06 18.30
N PRO A 129 -6.19 -2.03 17.62
CA PRO A 129 -5.35 -1.77 16.46
C PRO A 129 -6.15 -1.61 15.15
N THR A 130 -7.48 -1.76 15.18
CA THR A 130 -8.33 -1.69 13.98
C THR A 130 -8.20 -0.31 13.32
N GLY A 131 -7.89 -0.29 12.02
CA GLY A 131 -7.70 0.94 11.25
C GLY A 131 -6.35 1.66 11.48
N ALA A 132 -5.47 1.17 12.36
CA ALA A 132 -4.12 1.74 12.52
C ALA A 132 -3.33 1.73 11.19
N GLY A 133 -3.57 0.71 10.37
CA GLY A 133 -2.96 0.57 9.06
C GLY A 133 -3.44 1.61 8.05
N ASP A 134 -4.76 1.80 7.95
CA ASP A 134 -5.40 2.73 7.03
C ASP A 134 -5.17 4.18 7.44
N THR A 135 -5.19 4.48 8.74
CA THR A 135 -4.86 5.82 9.26
C THR A 135 -3.41 6.20 8.99
N PHE A 136 -2.47 5.24 9.06
CA PHE A 136 -1.10 5.47 8.61
C PHE A 136 -1.04 5.83 7.12
N ALA A 137 -1.73 5.07 6.26
CA ALA A 137 -1.78 5.33 4.82
C ALA A 137 -2.41 6.70 4.51
N GLY A 138 -3.50 7.04 5.18
CA GLY A 138 -4.17 8.35 5.07
C GLY A 138 -3.28 9.51 5.52
N GLY A 139 -2.58 9.36 6.65
CA GLY A 139 -1.61 10.36 7.12
C GLY A 139 -0.45 10.57 6.15
N PHE A 140 0.08 9.48 5.60
CA PHE A 140 1.12 9.52 4.56
C PHE A 140 0.62 10.23 3.29
N ALA A 141 -0.50 9.78 2.73
CA ALA A 141 -1.08 10.34 1.51
C ALA A 141 -1.43 11.83 1.68
N GLY A 142 -2.09 12.19 2.78
CA GLY A 142 -2.50 13.57 3.07
C GLY A 142 -1.30 14.51 3.25
N TRP A 143 -0.22 14.04 3.88
CA TRP A 143 1.00 14.85 4.01
C TRP A 143 1.65 15.12 2.66
N ILE A 144 1.75 14.11 1.79
CA ILE A 144 2.33 14.25 0.45
C ILE A 144 1.47 15.17 -0.42
N ALA A 145 0.15 14.95 -0.45
CA ALA A 145 -0.79 15.76 -1.22
C ALA A 145 -0.77 17.25 -0.82
N LYS A 146 -0.49 17.55 0.46
CA LYS A 146 -0.41 18.94 0.96
C LYS A 146 0.89 19.66 0.58
N ASN A 147 2.00 18.95 0.37
CA ASN A 147 3.35 19.53 0.33
C ASN A 147 4.08 19.33 -1.02
N ARG A 148 3.34 19.12 -2.11
CA ARG A 148 3.88 18.84 -3.45
C ARG A 148 3.27 19.73 -4.52
#